data_AF-A0A2G5T8G9-F1
#
_entry.id   AF-A0A2G5T8G9-F1
#
_cell.length_a   1.000
_cell.length_b   1.000
_cell.length_c   1.000
_cell.angle_alpha   90.00
_cell.angle_beta   90.00
_cell.angle_gamma   90.00
#
_symmetry.space_group_name_H-M   'P 1'
#
loop_
_entity.id
_entity.type
_entity.pdbx_description
1 polymer ?
#
loop_
_entity_poly.entity_id
_entity_poly.type
_entity_poly.pdbx_seq_one_letter_code
_entity_poly.pdbx_strand_id
1 'polypeptide(L)'
;MYINWFHHFVPQIFGYLAFIVNPYFVYLIFTEKVNLGNYRFLFSYFALFNIFHSLMDIFVPIVAYIVAVPNLETRKYIQNDFIEIYNADSLTLNFFALMYREATLEVLIKSYFGVVAGTFVSVASISIFMTFGILIMKLLKEKRLTLSEKTARLQKELLRALIVQTAIPICLSFAPCMLSWYTPMFNLKLGKWLNYTGAVALAAFPFIDPVAVILCLPGLRKRIFGEGKAKISSLAVIGMNKLF
;
A
#
# COMPACT_ATOMS: atom_id res chain seq x y z
N MET A 1 22.21 4.14 -14.42
CA MET A 1 21.30 3.03 -14.05
C MET A 1 20.18 2.99 -15.06
N TYR A 2 20.06 1.92 -15.85
CA TYR A 2 18.86 1.73 -16.66
C TYR A 2 17.75 1.24 -15.73
N ILE A 3 17.09 2.19 -15.07
CA ILE A 3 15.82 1.91 -14.40
C ILE A 3 14.86 1.63 -15.55
N ASN A 4 14.37 0.39 -15.63
CA ASN A 4 13.34 0.05 -16.60
C ASN A 4 12.23 1.11 -16.49
N TRP A 5 11.82 1.69 -17.61
CA TRP A 5 10.75 2.70 -17.69
C TRP A 5 9.59 2.36 -16.75
N PHE A 6 9.20 1.07 -16.69
CA PHE A 6 8.19 0.57 -15.76
C PHE A 6 8.42 1.00 -14.30
N HIS A 7 9.62 0.79 -13.75
CA HIS A 7 9.92 1.10 -12.34
C HIS A 7 10.01 2.60 -12.04
N HIS A 8 10.19 3.44 -13.06
CA HIS A 8 10.19 4.89 -12.88
C HIS A 8 8.77 5.45 -12.88
N PHE A 9 7.95 5.06 -13.87
CA PHE A 9 6.63 5.67 -14.08
C PHE A 9 5.52 5.02 -13.24
N VAL A 10 5.60 3.72 -12.96
CA VAL A 10 4.52 3.01 -12.24
C VAL A 10 4.30 3.53 -10.82
N PRO A 11 5.34 3.76 -9.99
CA PRO A 11 5.15 4.36 -8.67
C PRO A 11 4.48 5.73 -8.72
N GLN A 12 4.87 6.57 -9.70
CA GLN A 12 4.29 7.90 -9.89
C GLN A 12 2.81 7.80 -10.27
N ILE A 13 2.47 6.91 -11.21
CA ILE A 13 1.08 6.67 -11.62
C ILE A 13 0.23 6.22 -10.43
N PHE A 14 0.71 5.27 -9.61
CA PHE A 14 -0.02 4.84 -8.42
C PHE A 14 -0.18 5.96 -7.39
N GLY A 15 0.86 6.79 -7.22
CA GLY A 15 0.78 8.00 -6.39
C GLY A 15 -0.36 8.92 -6.85
N TYR A 16 -0.41 9.28 -8.13
CA TYR A 16 -1.49 10.13 -8.66
C TYR A 16 -2.87 9.46 -8.57
N LEU A 17 -2.96 8.16 -8.85
CA LEU A 17 -4.21 7.41 -8.73
C LEU A 17 -4.72 7.37 -7.28
N ALA A 18 -3.84 7.30 -6.29
CA ALA A 18 -4.23 7.34 -4.89
C ALA A 18 -4.93 8.66 -4.53
N PHE A 19 -4.48 9.80 -5.06
CA PHE A 19 -5.13 11.11 -4.85
C PHE A 19 -6.50 11.24 -5.53
N ILE A 20 -6.77 10.44 -6.57
CA ILE A 20 -8.06 10.47 -7.28
C ILE A 20 -9.04 9.46 -6.66
N VAL A 21 -8.58 8.24 -6.41
CA VAL A 21 -9.45 7.14 -6.00
C VAL A 21 -9.88 7.25 -4.54
N ASN A 22 -9.02 7.73 -3.63
CA ASN A 22 -9.40 7.85 -2.22
C ASN A 22 -10.56 8.85 -1.99
N PRO A 23 -10.55 10.07 -2.57
CA PRO A 23 -11.72 10.96 -2.48
C PRO A 23 -12.97 10.39 -3.15
N TYR A 24 -12.83 9.73 -4.31
CA TYR A 24 -13.95 9.08 -4.98
C TYR A 24 -14.54 7.94 -4.15
N PHE A 25 -13.69 7.15 -3.50
CA PHE A 25 -14.10 6.10 -2.57
C PHE A 25 -14.89 6.67 -1.38
N VAL A 26 -14.42 7.76 -0.78
CA VAL A 26 -15.15 8.48 0.27
C VAL A 26 -16.52 8.92 -0.25
N TYR A 27 -16.58 9.54 -1.42
CA TYR A 27 -17.85 9.92 -2.05
C TYR A 27 -18.80 8.73 -2.21
N LEU A 28 -18.31 7.57 -2.68
CA LEU A 28 -19.12 6.36 -2.83
C LEU A 28 -19.68 5.85 -1.50
N ILE A 29 -18.87 5.86 -0.44
CA ILE A 29 -19.25 5.45 0.92
C ILE A 29 -20.36 6.34 1.49
N PHE A 30 -20.27 7.66 1.31
CA PHE A 30 -21.27 8.60 1.84
C PHE A 30 -22.56 8.64 1.02
N THR A 31 -22.51 8.31 -0.26
CA THR A 31 -23.69 8.24 -1.13
C THR A 31 -24.33 6.85 -1.18
N GLU A 32 -23.82 5.90 -0.37
CA GLU A 32 -24.35 4.53 -0.34
C GLU A 32 -25.73 4.48 0.31
N LYS A 33 -26.68 3.83 -0.37
CA LYS A 33 -28.08 3.72 0.11
C LYS A 33 -28.19 2.79 1.32
N VAL A 34 -27.27 1.84 1.43
CA VAL A 34 -27.20 0.90 2.55
C VAL A 34 -26.60 1.61 3.77
N ASN A 35 -27.24 1.48 4.94
CA ASN A 35 -26.71 2.08 6.17
C ASN A 35 -25.43 1.36 6.61
N LEU A 36 -24.28 1.97 6.36
CA LEU A 36 -22.95 1.48 6.74
C LEU A 36 -22.63 1.75 8.22
N GLY A 37 -23.44 2.51 8.95
CA GLY A 37 -23.18 2.86 10.35
C GLY A 37 -21.82 3.54 10.54
N ASN A 38 -21.08 3.14 11.57
CA ASN A 38 -19.76 3.70 11.90
C ASN A 38 -18.65 3.30 10.91
N TYR A 39 -18.86 2.26 10.10
CA TYR A 39 -17.87 1.84 9.10
C TYR A 39 -17.60 2.93 8.07
N ARG A 40 -18.57 3.83 7.81
CA ARG A 40 -18.38 4.96 6.88
C ARG A 40 -17.22 5.87 7.31
N PHE A 41 -17.14 6.16 8.61
CA PHE A 41 -16.09 7.01 9.17
C PHE A 41 -14.76 6.28 9.23
N LEU A 42 -14.80 4.98 9.55
CA LEU A 42 -13.61 4.14 9.56
C LEU A 42 -12.98 4.03 8.15
N PHE A 43 -13.78 3.75 7.12
CA PHE A 43 -13.30 3.73 5.73
C PHE A 43 -12.78 5.10 5.27
N SER A 44 -13.44 6.18 5.70
CA SER A 44 -12.99 7.54 5.41
C SER A 44 -11.66 7.87 6.09
N TYR A 45 -11.46 7.42 7.32
CA TYR A 45 -10.19 7.53 8.03
C TYR A 45 -9.06 6.82 7.27
N PHE A 46 -9.28 5.59 6.81
CA PHE A 46 -8.29 4.88 5.99
C PHE A 46 -8.01 5.60 4.66
N ALA A 47 -9.03 6.13 4.00
CA ALA A 47 -8.84 6.88 2.76
C ALA A 47 -8.00 8.15 2.97
N LEU A 48 -8.24 8.88 4.05
CA LEU A 48 -7.43 10.03 4.45
C LEU A 48 -6.00 9.62 4.80
N PHE A 49 -5.82 8.51 5.50
CA PHE A 49 -4.51 7.95 5.81
C PHE A 49 -3.73 7.59 4.52
N ASN A 50 -4.38 7.01 3.51
CA ASN A 50 -3.74 6.69 2.23
C ASN A 50 -3.29 7.95 1.47
N ILE A 51 -4.10 9.02 1.49
CA ILE A 51 -3.71 10.32 0.91
C ILE A 51 -2.53 10.90 1.69
N PHE A 52 -2.59 10.88 3.03
CA PHE A 52 -1.51 11.37 3.87
C PHE A 52 -0.22 10.60 3.66
N HIS A 53 -0.28 9.27 3.55
CA HIS A 53 0.86 8.43 3.20
C HIS A 53 1.46 8.83 1.85
N SER A 54 0.62 9.00 0.83
CA SER A 54 1.06 9.42 -0.51
C SER A 54 1.72 10.81 -0.51
N LEU A 55 1.32 11.70 0.40
CA LEU A 55 2.01 12.98 0.65
C LEU A 55 3.34 12.77 1.37
N MET A 56 3.38 11.90 2.39
CA MET A 56 4.62 11.61 3.14
C MET A 56 5.70 10.98 2.26
N ASP A 57 5.34 10.18 1.25
CA ASP A 57 6.28 9.63 0.26
C ASP A 57 7.09 10.71 -0.47
N ILE A 58 6.55 11.93 -0.63
CA ILE A 58 7.29 13.08 -1.19
C ILE A 58 8.45 13.50 -0.27
N PHE A 59 8.30 13.33 1.04
CA PHE A 59 9.27 13.72 2.06
C PHE A 59 10.25 12.60 2.44
N VAL A 60 9.91 11.33 2.17
CA VAL A 60 10.78 10.16 2.44
C VAL A 60 12.22 10.33 1.89
N PRO A 61 12.44 10.85 0.66
CA PRO A 61 13.79 11.09 0.14
C PRO A 61 14.64 12.02 1.01
N ILE A 62 14.03 12.99 1.71
CA ILE A 62 14.75 13.93 2.60
C ILE A 62 15.25 13.19 3.84
N VAL A 63 14.40 12.36 4.45
CA VAL A 63 14.78 11.54 5.60
C VAL A 63 15.85 10.52 5.20
N ALA A 64 15.67 9.86 4.06
CA ALA A 64 16.63 8.92 3.50
C ALA A 64 17.97 9.60 3.16
N TYR A 65 17.95 10.87 2.74
CA TYR A 65 19.15 11.65 2.49
C TYR A 65 20.02 11.81 3.75
N ILE A 66 19.39 12.08 4.89
CA ILE A 66 20.10 12.29 6.16
C ILE A 66 20.69 10.97 6.70
N VAL A 67 19.97 9.87 6.51
CA VAL A 67 20.28 8.58 7.17
C VAL A 67 21.13 7.65 6.30
N ALA A 68 20.87 7.61 4.99
CA ALA A 68 21.29 6.49 4.13
C ALA A 68 22.09 6.93 2.89
N VAL A 69 22.57 8.17 2.83
CA VAL A 69 23.46 8.60 1.74
C VAL A 69 24.86 8.04 1.97
N PRO A 70 25.41 7.28 1.00
CA PRO A 70 26.74 6.72 1.12
C PRO A 70 27.82 7.78 0.87
N ASN A 71 28.82 7.81 1.75
CA ASN A 71 30.04 8.61 1.56
C ASN A 71 30.92 8.04 0.42
N LEU A 72 31.96 8.77 0.03
CA LEU A 72 32.83 8.38 -1.08
C LEU A 72 33.50 7.00 -0.87
N GLU A 73 33.88 6.70 0.36
CA GLU A 73 34.48 5.42 0.75
C GLU A 73 33.50 4.25 0.51
N THR A 74 32.28 4.38 1.03
CA THR A 74 31.20 3.40 0.83
C THR A 74 30.91 3.20 -0.65
N ARG A 75 30.86 4.28 -1.43
CA ARG A 75 30.64 4.21 -2.89
C ARG A 75 31.74 3.44 -3.59
N LYS A 76 33.01 3.68 -3.26
CA LYS A 76 34.16 2.94 -3.82
C LYS A 76 34.12 1.47 -3.42
N TYR A 77 33.83 1.17 -2.16
CA TYR A 77 33.75 -0.19 -1.64
C TYR A 77 32.72 -1.04 -2.41
N ILE A 78 31.50 -0.53 -2.60
CA ILE A 78 30.44 -1.27 -3.30
C ILE A 78 30.50 -1.15 -4.84
N GLN A 79 31.50 -0.48 -5.41
CA GLN A 79 31.49 -0.10 -6.83
C GLN A 79 31.41 -1.32 -7.76
N ASN A 80 32.17 -2.37 -7.45
CA ASN A 80 32.16 -3.61 -8.23
C ASN A 80 30.80 -4.31 -8.16
N ASP A 81 30.22 -4.45 -6.96
CA ASP A 81 28.88 -5.02 -6.78
C ASP A 81 27.81 -4.18 -7.49
N PHE A 82 27.96 -2.85 -7.51
CA PHE A 82 27.02 -1.94 -8.18
C PHE A 82 27.07 -2.11 -9.71
N ILE A 83 28.27 -2.23 -10.27
CA ILE A 83 28.46 -2.50 -11.70
C ILE A 83 27.90 -3.88 -12.05
N GLU A 84 28.18 -4.90 -11.24
CA GLU A 84 27.69 -6.28 -11.45
C GLU A 84 26.14 -6.36 -11.41
N ILE A 85 25.52 -5.79 -10.38
CA ILE A 85 24.09 -5.96 -10.13
C ILE A 85 23.25 -4.96 -10.96
N TYR A 86 23.67 -3.70 -11.00
CA TYR A 86 22.89 -2.60 -11.59
C TYR A 86 23.40 -2.13 -12.95
N ASN A 87 24.54 -2.65 -13.43
CA ASN A 87 25.22 -2.18 -14.64
C ASN A 87 25.41 -0.65 -14.62
N ALA A 88 25.85 -0.13 -13.48
CA ALA A 88 26.03 1.30 -13.29
C ALA A 88 27.05 1.63 -12.19
N ASP A 89 27.65 2.81 -12.30
CA ASP A 89 28.71 3.26 -11.40
C ASP A 89 28.15 3.95 -10.13
N SER A 90 28.55 3.45 -8.96
CA SER A 90 28.18 4.01 -7.65
C SER A 90 28.78 5.40 -7.41
N LEU A 91 29.81 5.82 -8.15
CA LEU A 91 30.41 7.14 -7.99
C LEU A 91 29.58 8.25 -8.64
N THR A 92 28.77 7.91 -9.64
CA THR A 92 28.01 8.90 -10.44
C THR A 92 26.52 8.93 -10.09
N LEU A 93 26.00 7.86 -9.48
CA LEU A 93 24.58 7.74 -9.17
C LEU A 93 24.20 8.26 -7.80
N ASN A 94 23.01 8.84 -7.70
CA ASN A 94 22.37 9.08 -6.41
C ASN A 94 21.58 7.84 -6.00
N PHE A 95 21.92 7.27 -4.85
CA PHE A 95 21.23 6.13 -4.27
C PHE A 95 21.36 6.17 -2.75
N PHE A 96 20.48 5.43 -2.09
CA PHE A 96 20.56 5.18 -0.66
C PHE A 96 21.13 3.79 -0.43
N ALA A 97 22.01 3.65 0.57
CA ALA A 97 22.58 2.38 0.97
C ALA A 97 22.67 2.29 2.47
N LEU A 98 22.28 1.12 2.99
CA LEU A 98 22.49 0.74 4.38
C LEU A 98 23.63 -0.27 4.40
N MET A 99 24.63 -0.02 5.25
CA MET A 99 25.81 -0.87 5.39
C MET A 99 25.83 -1.43 6.81
N TYR A 100 26.00 -2.75 6.93
CA TYR A 100 25.98 -3.45 8.22
C TYR A 100 27.35 -4.04 8.60
N ARG A 101 28.31 -4.01 7.68
CA ARG A 101 29.69 -4.50 7.85
C ARG A 101 30.62 -3.62 7.01
N GLU A 102 31.90 -3.60 7.37
CA GLU A 102 32.97 -2.98 6.56
C GLU A 102 32.68 -1.51 6.16
N ALA A 103 32.13 -0.73 7.10
CA ALA A 103 31.83 0.69 6.94
C ALA A 103 32.39 1.50 8.11
N THR A 104 32.45 2.83 7.97
CA THR A 104 32.77 3.71 9.09
C THR A 104 31.72 3.57 10.20
N LEU A 105 32.14 3.77 11.46
CA LEU A 105 31.26 3.62 12.63
C LEU A 105 29.99 4.49 12.52
N GLU A 106 30.12 5.69 11.96
CA GLU A 106 29.00 6.59 11.72
C GLU A 106 27.96 5.97 10.78
N VAL A 107 28.39 5.40 9.65
CA VAL A 107 27.52 4.74 8.67
C VAL A 107 26.87 3.50 9.29
N LEU A 108 27.62 2.75 10.09
CA LEU A 108 27.12 1.59 10.81
C LEU A 108 25.99 1.98 11.77
N ILE A 109 26.24 2.96 12.65
CA ILE A 109 25.24 3.44 13.63
C ILE A 109 23.99 3.94 12.91
N LYS A 110 24.13 4.76 11.86
CA LYS A 110 22.99 5.26 11.07
C LYS A 110 22.20 4.12 10.42
N SER A 111 22.89 3.13 9.86
CA SER A 111 22.27 1.99 9.19
C SER A 111 21.51 1.09 10.17
N TYR A 112 22.10 0.78 11.32
CA TYR A 112 21.44 0.01 12.37
C TYR A 112 20.29 0.78 13.00
N PHE A 113 20.45 2.09 13.27
CA PHE A 113 19.38 2.93 13.79
C PHE A 113 18.18 2.95 12.82
N GLY A 114 18.44 3.16 11.53
CA GLY A 114 17.41 3.15 10.49
C GLY A 114 16.64 1.83 10.46
N VAL A 115 17.34 0.68 10.45
CA VAL A 115 16.69 -0.64 10.47
C VAL A 115 15.91 -0.87 11.76
N VAL A 116 16.49 -0.59 12.94
CA VAL A 116 15.82 -0.80 14.22
C VAL A 116 14.56 0.08 14.33
N ALA A 117 14.65 1.35 13.93
CA ALA A 117 13.51 2.26 13.89
C ALA A 117 12.43 1.76 12.91
N GLY A 118 12.83 1.37 11.70
CA GLY A 118 11.93 0.81 10.68
C GLY A 118 11.23 -0.47 11.14
N THR A 119 11.97 -1.36 11.81
CA THR A 119 11.44 -2.59 12.40
C THR A 119 10.48 -2.29 13.55
N PHE A 120 10.83 -1.36 14.44
CA PHE A 120 9.96 -0.95 15.54
C PHE A 120 8.64 -0.40 15.00
N VAL A 121 8.69 0.52 14.04
CA VAL A 121 7.50 1.07 13.38
C VAL A 121 6.68 -0.04 12.74
N SER A 122 7.31 -0.93 11.98
CA SER A 122 6.62 -2.03 11.29
C SER A 122 5.95 -3.00 12.26
N VAL A 123 6.67 -3.44 13.30
CA VAL A 123 6.15 -4.35 14.32
C VAL A 123 5.02 -3.69 15.13
N ALA A 124 5.17 -2.42 15.50
CA ALA A 124 4.14 -1.66 16.19
C ALA A 124 2.88 -1.53 15.31
N SER A 125 3.02 -1.16 14.04
CA SER A 125 1.91 -1.07 13.08
C SER A 125 1.21 -2.41 12.91
N ILE A 126 1.95 -3.49 12.63
CA ILE A 126 1.37 -4.83 12.48
C ILE A 126 0.66 -5.28 13.78
N SER A 127 1.23 -4.98 14.94
CA SER A 127 0.62 -5.31 16.25
C SER A 127 -0.68 -4.55 16.50
N ILE A 128 -0.73 -3.26 16.16
CA ILE A 128 -1.94 -2.44 16.23
C ILE A 128 -3.01 -3.00 15.29
N PHE A 129 -2.63 -3.32 14.04
CA PHE A 129 -3.54 -3.90 13.05
C PHE A 129 -4.09 -5.26 13.49
N MET A 130 -3.24 -6.15 14.02
CA MET A 130 -3.68 -7.44 14.58
C MET A 130 -4.63 -7.24 15.76
N THR A 131 -4.33 -6.30 16.67
CA THR A 131 -5.18 -6.00 17.84
C THR A 131 -6.55 -5.49 17.41
N PHE A 132 -6.60 -4.54 16.46
CA PHE A 132 -7.86 -4.08 15.90
C PHE A 132 -8.60 -5.22 15.20
N GLY A 133 -7.92 -6.02 14.37
CA GLY A 133 -8.50 -7.19 13.72
C GLY A 133 -9.17 -8.15 14.71
N ILE A 134 -8.48 -8.49 15.81
CA ILE A 134 -9.02 -9.35 16.88
C ILE A 134 -10.20 -8.69 17.59
N LEU A 135 -10.10 -7.40 17.93
CA LEU A 135 -11.17 -6.66 18.61
C LEU A 135 -12.44 -6.62 17.76
N ILE A 136 -12.30 -6.38 16.45
CA ILE A 136 -13.41 -6.37 15.51
C ILE A 136 -14.04 -7.77 15.42
N MET A 137 -13.23 -8.83 15.33
CA MET A 137 -13.73 -10.21 15.30
C MET A 137 -14.50 -10.57 16.58
N LYS A 138 -14.01 -10.15 17.75
CA LYS A 138 -14.71 -10.35 19.03
C LYS A 138 -16.05 -9.61 19.07
N LEU A 139 -16.06 -8.32 18.70
CA LEU A 139 -17.27 -7.49 18.63
C LEU A 139 -18.36 -8.12 17.75
N LEU A 140 -17.95 -8.74 16.64
CA LEU A 140 -18.87 -9.37 15.69
C LEU A 140 -19.42 -10.70 16.18
N LYS A 141 -18.62 -11.47 16.94
CA LYS A 141 -19.10 -12.69 17.58
C LYS A 141 -20.18 -12.38 18.61
N GLU A 142 -20.02 -11.28 19.35
CA GLU A 142 -20.94 -10.85 20.40
C GLU A 142 -22.26 -10.30 19.83
N LYS A 143 -22.21 -9.50 18.75
CA LYS A 143 -23.41 -8.93 18.12
C LYS A 143 -24.15 -9.89 17.18
N ARG A 144 -23.73 -11.15 17.05
CA ARG A 144 -24.28 -12.11 16.07
C ARG A 144 -25.75 -12.47 16.31
N LEU A 145 -26.18 -12.54 17.58
CA LEU A 145 -27.51 -13.05 17.95
C LEU A 145 -28.62 -12.01 17.92
N THR A 146 -28.28 -10.72 17.82
CA THR A 146 -29.25 -9.61 17.93
C THR A 146 -29.61 -8.98 16.58
N LEU A 147 -29.03 -9.46 15.47
CA LEU A 147 -29.16 -8.83 14.15
C LEU A 147 -30.08 -9.64 13.22
N SER A 148 -30.87 -8.93 12.41
CA SER A 148 -31.60 -9.56 11.30
C SER A 148 -30.63 -10.14 10.26
N GLU A 149 -31.07 -11.14 9.51
CA GLU A 149 -30.23 -11.83 8.51
C GLU A 149 -29.59 -10.87 7.49
N LYS A 150 -30.36 -9.86 7.05
CA LYS A 150 -29.89 -8.85 6.10
C LYS A 150 -28.76 -8.00 6.70
N THR A 151 -28.91 -7.55 7.95
CA THR A 151 -27.90 -6.76 8.64
C THR A 151 -26.67 -7.60 8.98
N ALA A 152 -26.86 -8.85 9.42
CA ALA A 152 -25.77 -9.77 9.71
C ALA A 152 -24.90 -10.05 8.46
N ARG A 153 -25.53 -10.24 7.30
CA ARG A 153 -24.82 -10.41 6.02
C ARG A 153 -24.00 -9.18 5.66
N LEU A 154 -24.59 -7.98 5.77
CA LEU A 154 -23.88 -6.73 5.52
C LEU A 154 -22.67 -6.55 6.45
N GLN A 155 -22.86 -6.79 7.75
CA GLN A 155 -21.77 -6.70 8.74
C GLN A 155 -20.62 -7.66 8.41
N LYS A 156 -20.91 -8.88 7.93
CA LYS A 156 -19.88 -9.83 7.50
C LYS A 156 -19.09 -9.34 6.28
N GLU A 157 -19.75 -8.72 5.29
CA GLU A 157 -19.07 -8.14 4.12
C GLU A 157 -18.21 -6.92 4.51
N LEU A 158 -18.72 -6.05 5.40
CA LEU A 158 -17.96 -4.91 5.91
C LEU A 158 -16.72 -5.33 6.69
N LEU A 159 -16.87 -6.35 7.55
CA LEU A 159 -15.74 -6.97 8.24
C LEU A 159 -14.71 -7.51 7.26
N ARG A 160 -15.17 -8.30 6.28
CA ARG A 160 -14.27 -8.91 5.31
C ARG A 160 -13.48 -7.85 4.55
N ALA A 161 -14.13 -6.76 4.13
CA ALA A 161 -13.47 -5.64 3.48
C ALA A 161 -12.39 -5.01 4.38
N LEU A 162 -12.69 -4.83 5.67
CA LEU A 162 -11.75 -4.29 6.65
C LEU A 162 -10.55 -5.20 6.90
N ILE A 163 -10.75 -6.52 6.94
CA ILE A 163 -9.65 -7.51 7.04
C ILE A 163 -8.76 -7.43 5.79
N VAL A 164 -9.36 -7.38 4.59
CA VAL A 164 -8.61 -7.27 3.32
C VAL A 164 -7.80 -5.98 3.29
N GLN A 165 -8.41 -4.85 3.62
CA GLN A 165 -7.76 -3.54 3.74
C GLN A 165 -6.57 -3.57 4.71
N THR A 166 -6.73 -4.26 5.84
CA THR A 166 -5.64 -4.38 6.82
C THR A 166 -4.48 -5.24 6.32
N ALA A 167 -4.75 -6.27 5.52
CA ALA A 167 -3.72 -7.15 4.98
C ALA A 167 -2.90 -6.50 3.83
N ILE A 168 -3.48 -5.54 3.11
CA ILE A 168 -2.85 -4.92 1.94
C ILE A 168 -1.53 -4.20 2.29
N PRO A 169 -1.46 -3.29 3.28
CA PRO A 169 -0.20 -2.66 3.68
C PRO A 169 0.84 -3.66 4.17
N ILE A 170 0.43 -4.77 4.80
CA ILE A 170 1.36 -5.82 5.27
C ILE A 170 2.06 -6.47 4.07
N CYS A 171 1.29 -6.88 3.07
CA CYS A 171 1.81 -7.60 1.91
C CYS A 171 2.54 -6.68 0.91
N LEU A 172 2.05 -5.45 0.71
CA LEU A 172 2.55 -4.55 -0.34
C LEU A 172 3.54 -3.50 0.17
N SER A 173 3.59 -3.21 1.47
CA SER A 173 4.53 -2.25 2.04
C SER A 173 5.49 -2.90 3.03
N PHE A 174 4.99 -3.39 4.16
CA PHE A 174 5.87 -3.83 5.26
C PHE A 174 6.73 -5.05 4.90
N ALA A 175 6.13 -6.12 4.38
CA ALA A 175 6.87 -7.34 4.05
C ALA A 175 7.99 -7.12 3.00
N PRO A 176 7.76 -6.47 1.84
CA PRO A 176 8.83 -6.26 0.86
C PRO A 176 9.91 -5.28 1.35
N CYS A 177 9.55 -4.25 2.12
CA CYS A 177 10.52 -3.35 2.74
C CYS A 177 11.42 -4.08 3.74
N MET A 178 10.83 -4.86 4.64
CA MET A 178 11.57 -5.66 5.62
C MET A 178 12.50 -6.67 4.94
N LEU A 179 12.02 -7.36 3.90
CA LEU A 179 12.87 -8.28 3.15
C LEU A 179 14.07 -7.54 2.52
N SER A 180 13.84 -6.39 1.90
CA SER A 180 14.90 -5.59 1.26
C SER A 180 15.96 -5.11 2.27
N TRP A 181 15.56 -4.74 3.48
CA TRP A 181 16.45 -4.14 4.48
C TRP A 181 17.23 -5.18 5.30
N TYR A 182 16.66 -6.36 5.55
CA TYR A 182 17.34 -7.42 6.31
C TYR A 182 18.22 -8.32 5.46
N THR A 183 17.92 -8.46 4.16
CA THR A 183 18.68 -9.31 3.23
C THR A 183 20.20 -9.06 3.27
N PRO A 184 20.69 -7.79 3.26
CA PRO A 184 22.14 -7.52 3.33
C PRO A 184 22.77 -7.88 4.69
N MET A 185 22.02 -7.90 5.80
CA MET A 185 22.55 -8.27 7.12
C MET A 185 22.98 -9.74 7.17
N PHE A 186 22.31 -10.60 6.40
CA PHE A 186 22.60 -12.02 6.24
C PHE A 186 23.51 -12.33 5.04
N ASN A 187 24.03 -11.30 4.36
CA ASN A 187 24.86 -11.42 3.18
C ASN A 187 24.19 -12.21 2.03
N LEU A 188 22.86 -12.11 1.91
CA LEU A 188 22.09 -12.76 0.86
C LEU A 188 22.00 -11.84 -0.37
N LYS A 189 22.33 -12.36 -1.56
CA LYS A 189 22.23 -11.61 -2.83
C LYS A 189 20.90 -11.93 -3.54
N LEU A 190 19.79 -11.31 -3.09
CA LEU A 190 18.47 -11.50 -3.74
C LEU A 190 18.30 -10.70 -5.04
N GLY A 191 19.24 -9.82 -5.40
CA GLY A 191 19.27 -9.10 -6.68
C GLY A 191 18.36 -7.87 -6.75
N LYS A 192 18.48 -7.11 -7.85
CA LYS A 192 17.83 -5.80 -8.02
C LYS A 192 16.30 -5.82 -8.06
N TRP A 193 15.69 -6.95 -8.43
CA TRP A 193 14.24 -7.05 -8.55
C TRP A 193 13.55 -6.79 -7.21
N LEU A 194 14.15 -7.20 -6.09
CA LEU A 194 13.58 -7.01 -4.77
C LEU A 194 13.39 -5.52 -4.44
N ASN A 195 14.41 -4.70 -4.70
CA ASN A 195 14.37 -3.26 -4.48
C ASN A 195 13.32 -2.57 -5.37
N TYR A 196 13.24 -2.97 -6.64
CA TYR A 196 12.25 -2.42 -7.56
C TYR A 196 10.82 -2.83 -7.22
N THR A 197 10.62 -4.10 -6.86
CA THR A 197 9.30 -4.63 -6.53
C THR A 197 8.81 -4.03 -5.22
N GLY A 198 9.70 -3.83 -4.24
CA GLY A 198 9.37 -3.14 -2.99
C GLY A 198 8.94 -1.70 -3.22
N ALA A 199 9.68 -0.93 -4.04
CA ALA A 199 9.31 0.45 -4.36
C ALA A 199 7.95 0.55 -5.09
N VAL A 200 7.70 -0.34 -6.06
CA VAL A 200 6.41 -0.38 -6.78
C VAL A 200 5.27 -0.79 -5.84
N ALA A 201 5.47 -1.82 -5.01
CA ALA A 201 4.44 -2.30 -4.10
C ALA A 201 4.10 -1.25 -3.01
N LEU A 202 5.11 -0.56 -2.48
CA LEU A 202 4.95 0.54 -1.53
C LEU A 202 4.11 1.68 -2.13
N ALA A 203 4.38 2.07 -3.37
CA ALA A 203 3.62 3.11 -4.05
C ALA A 203 2.19 2.66 -4.45
N ALA A 204 1.98 1.36 -4.67
CA ALA A 204 0.71 0.82 -5.15
C ALA A 204 -0.35 0.66 -4.04
N PHE A 205 0.05 0.37 -2.80
CA PHE A 205 -0.90 0.02 -1.75
C PHE A 205 -1.93 1.14 -1.44
N PRO A 206 -1.60 2.45 -1.40
CA PRO A 206 -2.57 3.51 -1.09
C PRO A 206 -3.67 3.64 -2.15
N PHE A 207 -3.41 3.16 -3.37
CA PHE A 207 -4.38 3.04 -4.45
C PHE A 207 -5.15 1.71 -4.39
N ILE A 208 -4.44 0.59 -4.20
CA ILE A 208 -5.05 -0.76 -4.18
C ILE A 208 -6.01 -0.91 -3.00
N ASP A 209 -5.72 -0.26 -1.87
CA ASP A 209 -6.52 -0.35 -0.65
C ASP A 209 -8.00 0.05 -0.82
N PRO A 210 -8.35 1.29 -1.24
CA PRO A 210 -9.75 1.66 -1.48
C PRO A 210 -10.40 0.85 -2.61
N VAL A 211 -9.63 0.46 -3.64
CA VAL A 211 -10.13 -0.38 -4.74
C VAL A 211 -10.54 -1.76 -4.22
N ALA A 212 -9.74 -2.37 -3.35
CA ALA A 212 -10.05 -3.67 -2.76
C ALA A 212 -11.35 -3.60 -1.93
N VAL A 213 -11.55 -2.54 -1.16
CA VAL A 213 -12.79 -2.34 -0.39
C VAL A 213 -14.00 -2.19 -1.33
N ILE A 214 -13.88 -1.40 -2.39
CA ILE A 214 -14.92 -1.24 -3.42
C ILE A 214 -15.32 -2.59 -4.03
N LEU A 215 -14.34 -3.44 -4.34
CA LEU A 215 -14.57 -4.76 -4.92
C LEU A 215 -15.16 -5.76 -3.93
N CYS A 216 -14.76 -5.68 -2.65
CA CYS A 216 -15.28 -6.53 -1.58
C CYS A 216 -16.72 -6.18 -1.21
N LEU A 217 -17.12 -4.90 -1.28
CA LEU A 217 -18.46 -4.46 -0.91
C LEU A 217 -19.44 -4.58 -2.10
N PRO A 218 -20.43 -5.49 -2.05
CA PRO A 218 -21.31 -5.73 -3.20
C PRO A 218 -22.14 -4.51 -3.63
N GLY A 219 -22.51 -3.64 -2.69
CA GLY A 219 -23.22 -2.39 -2.98
C GLY A 219 -22.39 -1.45 -3.86
N LEU A 220 -21.14 -1.20 -3.45
CA LEU A 220 -20.21 -0.35 -4.18
C LEU A 220 -19.85 -0.96 -5.55
N ARG A 221 -19.50 -2.25 -5.59
CA ARG A 221 -19.19 -2.95 -6.84
C ARG A 221 -20.35 -2.90 -7.83
N LYS A 222 -21.59 -3.10 -7.38
CA LYS A 222 -22.76 -3.03 -8.27
C LYS A 222 -23.00 -1.63 -8.80
N ARG A 223 -22.71 -0.57 -8.04
CA ARG A 223 -22.84 0.81 -8.54
C ARG A 223 -21.83 1.10 -9.64
N ILE A 224 -20.57 0.69 -9.46
CA ILE A 224 -19.52 0.93 -10.46
C ILE A 224 -19.70 0.06 -11.71
N PHE A 225 -19.95 -1.24 -11.55
CA PHE A 225 -19.96 -2.18 -12.67
C PHE A 225 -21.36 -2.57 -13.18
N GLY A 226 -22.41 -2.23 -12.43
CA GLY A 226 -23.80 -2.64 -12.73
C GLY A 226 -24.62 -1.62 -13.51
N GLU A 227 -24.22 -0.34 -13.55
CA GLU A 227 -24.93 0.69 -14.32
C GLU A 227 -24.96 0.40 -15.83
N GLY A 228 -23.96 -0.32 -16.36
CA GLY A 228 -23.93 -0.75 -17.75
C GLY A 228 -25.10 -1.67 -18.14
N LYS A 229 -25.58 -2.54 -17.24
CA LYS A 229 -26.71 -3.44 -17.52
C LYS A 229 -28.05 -2.71 -17.51
N ALA A 230 -28.23 -1.74 -16.62
CA ALA A 230 -29.47 -0.94 -16.53
C ALA A 230 -29.63 0.02 -17.71
N LYS A 231 -28.52 0.61 -18.21
CA LYS A 231 -28.53 1.47 -19.42
C LYS A 231 -28.80 0.67 -20.71
N ILE A 232 -28.27 -0.55 -20.84
CA ILE A 232 -28.51 -1.40 -22.00
C ILE A 232 -29.97 -1.90 -22.01
N SER A 233 -30.54 -2.25 -20.86
CA SER A 233 -31.95 -2.65 -20.78
C SER A 233 -32.90 -1.49 -21.08
N SER A 234 -32.61 -0.26 -20.63
CA SER A 234 -33.46 0.90 -20.95
C SER A 234 -33.35 1.30 -22.42
N LEU A 235 -32.17 1.23 -23.03
CA LEU A 235 -31.97 1.47 -24.46
C LEU A 235 -32.64 0.39 -25.34
N ALA A 236 -32.62 -0.89 -24.91
CA ALA A 236 -33.32 -1.97 -25.60
C ALA A 236 -34.85 -1.78 -25.55
N VAL A 237 -35.40 -1.38 -24.40
CA VAL A 237 -36.84 -1.08 -24.24
C VAL A 237 -37.26 0.15 -25.07
N ILE A 238 -36.43 1.19 -25.09
CA ILE A 238 -36.69 2.40 -25.92
C ILE A 238 -36.56 2.07 -27.42
N GLY A 239 -35.64 1.19 -27.81
CA GLY A 239 -35.49 0.71 -29.19
C GLY A 239 -36.72 -0.10 -29.65
N MET A 240 -37.27 -0.96 -28.79
CA MET A 240 -38.50 -1.71 -29.09
C MET A 240 -39.73 -0.80 -29.23
N ASN A 241 -39.86 0.25 -28.40
CA ASN A 241 -40.99 1.20 -28.49
C ASN A 241 -40.93 2.14 -29.70
N LYS A 242 -39.84 2.15 -30.48
CA LYS A 242 -39.75 2.87 -31.76
C LYS A 242 -40.01 2.00 -32.99
N LEU A 243 -40.22 0.69 -32.78
CA LEU A 243 -40.43 -0.32 -33.82
C LEU A 243 -41.89 -0.80 -33.90
N PHE A 244 -42.76 -0.25 -33.07
CA PHE A 244 -44.23 -0.36 -33.11
C PHE A 244 -44.82 1.05 -33.27
#